data_AF-A0A917TBH8-F1
#
_entry.id   AF-A0A917TBH8-F1
#
_cell.length_a   1.000
_cell.length_b   1.000
_cell.length_c   1.000
_cell.angle_alpha   90.00
_cell.angle_beta   90.00
_cell.angle_gamma   90.00
#
_symmetry.space_group_name_H-M   'P 1'
#
loop_
_entity.id
_entity.type
_entity.pdbx_description
1 polymer ?
#
loop_
_entity_poly.entity_id
_entity_poly.type
_entity_poly.pdbx_seq_one_letter_code
_entity_poly.pdbx_strand_id
1 'polypeptide(L)'
;MTRVRAIAHWATAAMLAVAGAALANLALAFAPLADIWAAHRPGAEPSALAGTVRIGLGIALAACLAATAVAARGWHARARGNLAAFGVADRRVTTGSVGRAPRQRRSMLVLTWVFRGLALAGAVATLLGVLSGLDNAVEIGRVRHLAAAGEPVDRALVAHLFGRQLVLRLPGAALLVGAAGAAVLLIARTTSAQYGRIARLRMVGGTIRE
;
A
#
# COMPACT_ATOMS: atom_id res chain seq x y z
N MET A 1 -26.54 -19.28 17.24
CA MET A 1 -25.88 -18.03 17.70
C MET A 1 -24.82 -17.60 16.71
N THR A 2 -25.01 -16.49 15.99
CA THR A 2 -24.03 -15.95 15.04
C THR A 2 -23.03 -15.05 15.76
N ARG A 3 -21.77 -15.49 15.90
CA ARG A 3 -20.67 -14.70 16.49
C ARG A 3 -20.25 -13.56 15.55
N VAL A 4 -20.31 -12.32 16.04
CA VAL A 4 -19.70 -11.15 15.38
C VAL A 4 -18.18 -11.29 15.44
N ARG A 5 -17.50 -11.24 14.28
CA ARG A 5 -16.03 -11.38 14.23
C ARG A 5 -15.35 -10.03 14.05
N ALA A 6 -14.17 -9.85 14.65
CA ALA A 6 -13.37 -8.64 14.52
C ALA A 6 -13.02 -8.33 13.03
N ILE A 7 -13.23 -7.07 12.65
CA ILE A 7 -12.99 -6.53 11.29
C ILE A 7 -11.69 -5.70 11.25
N ALA A 8 -11.30 -5.08 12.37
CA ALA A 8 -10.21 -4.11 12.44
C ALA A 8 -8.86 -4.66 11.95
N HIS A 9 -8.51 -5.90 12.31
CA HIS A 9 -7.23 -6.51 11.94
C HIS A 9 -7.03 -6.63 10.41
N TRP A 10 -8.10 -6.85 9.64
CA TRP A 10 -8.02 -6.95 8.18
C TRP A 10 -7.81 -5.59 7.51
N ALA A 11 -8.46 -4.55 8.03
CA ALA A 11 -8.28 -3.20 7.53
C ALA A 11 -6.87 -2.68 7.83
N THR A 12 -6.36 -2.92 9.05
CA THR A 12 -4.99 -2.59 9.43
C THR A 12 -3.97 -3.35 8.58
N ALA A 13 -4.19 -4.64 8.33
CA ALA A 13 -3.32 -5.43 7.45
C ALA A 13 -3.28 -4.87 6.03
N ALA A 14 -4.43 -4.48 5.46
CA ALA A 14 -4.49 -3.87 4.13
C ALA A 14 -3.76 -2.52 4.08
N MET A 15 -3.90 -1.69 5.12
CA MET A 15 -3.19 -0.41 5.25
C MET A 15 -1.67 -0.61 5.30
N LEU A 16 -1.19 -1.51 6.16
CA LEU A 16 0.24 -1.81 6.29
C LEU A 16 0.81 -2.39 5.00
N ALA A 17 0.05 -3.25 4.31
CA ALA A 17 0.46 -3.81 3.03
C ALA A 17 0.59 -2.73 1.94
N VAL A 18 -0.35 -1.77 1.87
CA VAL A 18 -0.25 -0.65 0.91
C VAL A 18 0.91 0.28 1.23
N ALA A 19 1.12 0.60 2.52
CA ALA A 19 2.26 1.42 2.95
C ALA A 19 3.59 0.72 2.66
N GLY A 20 3.69 -0.58 2.92
CA GLY A 20 4.84 -1.42 2.57
C GLY A 20 5.09 -1.44 1.07
N ALA A 21 4.05 -1.55 0.24
CA ALA A 21 4.17 -1.47 -1.22
C ALA A 21 4.71 -0.10 -1.67
N ALA A 22 4.23 1.01 -1.07
CA ALA A 22 4.73 2.35 -1.38
C ALA A 22 6.23 2.49 -1.04
N LEU A 23 6.63 2.03 0.14
CA LEU A 23 8.02 2.06 0.59
C LEU A 23 8.93 1.19 -0.29
N ALA A 24 8.50 -0.04 -0.62
CA ALA A 24 9.25 -0.93 -1.50
C ALA A 24 9.40 -0.34 -2.91
N ASN A 25 8.35 0.29 -3.45
CA ASN A 25 8.42 0.94 -4.75
C ASN A 25 9.36 2.16 -4.74
N LEU A 26 9.36 2.97 -3.67
CA LEU A 26 10.31 4.06 -3.51
C LEU A 26 11.74 3.53 -3.38
N ALA A 27 11.98 2.52 -2.54
CA ALA A 27 13.29 1.92 -2.36
C ALA A 27 13.85 1.35 -3.69
N LEU A 28 13.00 0.73 -4.52
CA LEU A 28 13.38 0.28 -5.86
C LEU A 28 13.80 1.42 -6.78
N ALA A 29 13.24 2.63 -6.63
CA ALA A 29 13.67 3.80 -7.41
C ALA A 29 15.12 4.21 -7.09
N PHE A 30 15.61 3.90 -5.89
CA PHE A 30 16.99 4.17 -5.46
C PHE A 30 17.96 2.99 -5.70
N ALA A 31 17.46 1.80 -6.06
CA ALA A 31 18.30 0.63 -6.29
C ALA A 31 19.45 0.87 -7.31
N PRO A 32 19.26 1.63 -8.42
CA PRO A 32 20.36 1.92 -9.35
C PRO A 32 21.54 2.64 -8.70
N LEU A 33 21.31 3.52 -7.73
CA LEU A 33 22.40 4.23 -7.04
C LEU A 33 23.23 3.25 -6.19
N ALA A 34 22.56 2.31 -5.53
CA ALA A 34 23.23 1.26 -4.78
C ALA A 34 24.05 0.33 -5.70
N ASP A 35 23.51 -0.01 -6.88
CA ASP A 35 24.21 -0.81 -7.88
C ASP A 35 25.47 -0.12 -8.43
N ILE A 36 25.39 1.19 -8.73
CA ILE A 36 26.54 1.99 -9.21
C ILE A 36 27.59 2.16 -8.11
N TRP A 37 27.17 2.44 -6.88
CA TRP A 37 28.08 2.52 -5.74
C TRP A 37 28.81 1.21 -5.48
N ALA A 38 28.09 0.09 -5.55
CA ALA A 38 28.66 -1.24 -5.38
C ALA A 38 29.68 -1.58 -6.47
N ALA A 39 29.46 -1.11 -7.71
CA ALA A 39 30.40 -1.32 -8.81
C ALA A 39 31.73 -0.57 -8.67
N HIS A 40 31.77 0.52 -7.89
CA HIS A 40 33.00 1.27 -7.59
C HIS A 40 33.80 0.68 -6.42
N ARG A 41 33.26 -0.32 -5.71
CA ARG A 41 33.94 -0.98 -4.59
C ARG A 41 34.71 -2.20 -5.10
N PRO A 42 36.01 -2.33 -4.81
CA PRO A 42 36.73 -3.56 -5.13
C PRO A 42 36.14 -4.75 -4.35
N GLY A 43 35.88 -5.86 -5.05
CA GLY A 43 35.34 -7.10 -4.49
C GLY A 43 33.97 -7.52 -5.05
N ALA A 44 33.69 -8.82 -5.07
CA ALA A 44 32.43 -9.36 -5.61
C ALA A 44 31.22 -9.15 -4.66
N GLU A 45 31.46 -9.10 -3.34
CA GLU A 45 30.43 -9.03 -2.31
C GLU A 45 29.47 -7.83 -2.40
N PRO A 46 29.92 -6.58 -2.64
CA PRO A 46 29.03 -5.42 -2.71
C PRO A 46 28.05 -5.53 -3.88
N SER A 47 28.50 -6.07 -5.01
CA SER A 47 27.68 -6.23 -6.21
C SER A 47 26.63 -7.33 -6.06
N ALA A 48 26.96 -8.42 -5.37
CA ALA A 48 26.05 -9.50 -5.04
C ALA A 48 24.99 -9.03 -4.02
N LEU A 49 25.40 -8.25 -3.02
CA LEU A 49 24.50 -7.66 -2.03
C LEU A 49 23.50 -6.71 -2.69
N ALA A 50 23.95 -5.78 -3.54
CA ALA A 50 23.08 -4.84 -4.24
C ALA A 50 22.05 -5.56 -5.13
N GLY A 51 22.48 -6.58 -5.87
CA GLY A 51 21.58 -7.43 -6.67
C GLY A 51 20.53 -8.15 -5.80
N THR A 52 20.95 -8.72 -4.67
CA THR A 52 20.07 -9.41 -3.71
C THR A 52 19.05 -8.45 -3.11
N VAL A 53 19.48 -7.25 -2.71
CA VAL A 53 18.59 -6.19 -2.17
C VAL A 53 17.54 -5.80 -3.20
N ARG A 54 17.93 -5.60 -4.47
CA ARG A 54 17.00 -5.24 -5.55
C ARG A 54 15.95 -6.32 -5.78
N ILE A 55 16.35 -7.59 -5.84
CA ILE A 55 15.43 -8.73 -5.97
C ILE A 55 14.52 -8.81 -4.75
N GLY A 56 15.07 -8.69 -3.54
CA GLY A 56 14.33 -8.70 -2.29
C GLY A 56 13.27 -7.60 -2.22
N LEU A 57 13.60 -6.38 -2.65
CA LEU A 57 12.66 -5.26 -2.74
C LEU A 57 11.56 -5.52 -3.79
N GLY A 58 11.89 -6.15 -4.92
CA GLY A 58 10.91 -6.56 -5.93
C GLY A 58 9.92 -7.59 -5.39
N ILE A 59 10.42 -8.62 -4.69
CA ILE A 59 9.61 -9.64 -4.03
C ILE A 59 8.74 -8.99 -2.94
N ALA A 60 9.31 -8.12 -2.11
CA ALA A 60 8.60 -7.41 -1.06
C ALA A 60 7.46 -6.56 -1.63
N LEU A 61 7.70 -5.83 -2.73
CA LEU A 61 6.68 -5.07 -3.43
C LEU A 61 5.54 -5.97 -3.92
N ALA A 62 5.87 -7.06 -4.61
CA ALA A 62 4.88 -8.01 -5.12
C ALA A 62 4.06 -8.64 -3.98
N ALA A 63 4.73 -9.07 -2.91
CA ALA A 63 4.10 -9.62 -1.71
C ALA A 63 3.17 -8.60 -1.04
N CYS A 64 3.58 -7.34 -0.93
CA CYS A 64 2.76 -6.27 -0.35
C CYS A 64 1.52 -5.97 -1.20
N LEU A 65 1.63 -5.96 -2.52
CA LEU A 65 0.49 -5.80 -3.42
C LEU A 65 -0.48 -6.99 -3.33
N ALA A 66 0.05 -8.21 -3.27
CA ALA A 66 -0.76 -9.42 -3.08
C ALA A 66 -1.46 -9.43 -1.71
N ALA A 67 -0.73 -9.11 -0.64
CA ALA A 67 -1.26 -8.99 0.72
C ALA A 67 -2.35 -7.91 0.81
N THR A 68 -2.19 -6.79 0.11
CA THR A 68 -3.22 -5.75 -0.01
C THR A 68 -4.50 -6.33 -0.61
N ALA A 69 -4.40 -7.06 -1.72
CA ALA A 69 -5.56 -7.66 -2.38
C ALA A 69 -6.25 -8.70 -1.49
N VAL A 70 -5.49 -9.56 -0.82
CA VAL A 70 -6.00 -10.58 0.11
C VAL A 70 -6.66 -9.92 1.32
N ALA A 71 -6.01 -8.95 1.96
CA ALA A 71 -6.53 -8.28 3.14
C ALA A 71 -7.78 -7.45 2.81
N ALA A 72 -7.80 -6.77 1.67
CA ALA A 72 -8.98 -6.04 1.20
C ALA A 72 -10.16 -6.99 0.89
N ARG A 73 -9.90 -8.15 0.27
CA ARG A 73 -10.94 -9.19 0.07
C ARG A 73 -11.43 -9.76 1.40
N GLY A 74 -10.53 -10.09 2.32
CA GLY A 74 -10.85 -10.61 3.65
C GLY A 74 -11.69 -9.62 4.46
N TRP A 75 -11.32 -8.33 4.42
CA TRP A 75 -12.09 -7.24 5.00
C TRP A 75 -13.51 -7.18 4.41
N HIS A 76 -13.63 -7.25 3.08
CA HIS A 76 -14.93 -7.20 2.41
C HIS A 76 -15.81 -8.43 2.71
N ALA A 77 -15.23 -9.63 2.72
CA ALA A 77 -15.94 -10.87 3.06
C ALA A 77 -16.42 -10.86 4.51
N ARG A 78 -15.57 -10.44 5.47
CA ARG A 78 -15.94 -10.28 6.88
C ARG A 78 -17.01 -9.23 7.09
N ALA A 79 -16.91 -8.09 6.39
CA ALA A 79 -17.95 -7.08 6.40
C ALA A 79 -19.27 -7.68 5.94
N ARG A 80 -19.33 -8.36 4.78
CA ARG A 80 -20.56 -9.03 4.30
C ARG A 80 -21.10 -10.09 5.26
N GLY A 81 -20.25 -10.97 5.80
CA GLY A 81 -20.67 -12.03 6.71
C GLY A 81 -21.24 -11.52 8.03
N ASN A 82 -20.64 -10.47 8.60
CA ASN A 82 -21.18 -9.83 9.80
C ASN A 82 -22.54 -9.18 9.53
N LEU A 83 -22.82 -8.72 8.31
CA LEU A 83 -24.10 -8.10 7.95
C LEU A 83 -25.23 -9.12 7.80
N ALA A 84 -24.94 -10.27 7.19
CA ALA A 84 -25.88 -11.38 7.11
C ALA A 84 -26.30 -11.85 8.51
N ALA A 85 -25.36 -11.88 9.47
CA ALA A 85 -25.65 -12.22 10.87
C ALA A 85 -26.58 -11.23 11.59
N PHE A 86 -26.72 -10.00 11.10
CA PHE A 86 -27.66 -9.00 11.62
C PHE A 86 -29.01 -8.97 10.86
N GLY A 87 -29.26 -9.93 9.96
CA GLY A 87 -30.53 -10.02 9.22
C GLY A 87 -30.77 -8.91 8.21
N VAL A 88 -29.74 -8.10 7.89
CA VAL A 88 -29.90 -6.99 6.94
C VAL A 88 -29.56 -7.49 5.55
N ALA A 89 -30.60 -7.95 4.83
CA ALA A 89 -30.51 -8.34 3.44
C ALA A 89 -30.00 -7.16 2.59
N ASP A 90 -28.96 -7.47 1.83
CA ASP A 90 -28.26 -6.76 0.76
C ASP A 90 -28.62 -5.31 0.36
N ARG A 91 -27.55 -4.57 0.01
CA ARG A 91 -27.46 -3.20 -0.57
C ARG A 91 -27.33 -2.00 0.37
N ARG A 92 -27.76 -2.06 1.64
CA ARG A 92 -27.73 -0.86 2.51
C ARG A 92 -26.52 -0.70 3.44
N VAL A 93 -25.57 -1.65 3.50
CA VAL A 93 -24.87 -1.84 4.79
C VAL A 93 -23.36 -2.07 4.77
N THR A 94 -22.57 -1.47 3.88
CA THR A 94 -21.11 -1.34 4.16
C THR A 94 -20.79 -0.45 5.39
N THR A 95 -21.80 -0.02 6.16
CA THR A 95 -21.74 0.99 7.23
C THR A 95 -22.73 0.73 8.39
N GLY A 96 -23.20 -0.50 8.60
CA GLY A 96 -24.37 -0.79 9.46
C GLY A 96 -24.30 -0.43 10.94
N SER A 97 -23.11 -0.35 11.55
CA SER A 97 -22.99 0.18 12.92
C SER A 97 -22.95 1.71 12.99
N VAL A 98 -22.92 2.37 11.83
CA VAL A 98 -22.98 3.82 11.58
C VAL A 98 -24.39 4.25 11.13
N GLY A 99 -25.29 3.27 11.03
CA GLY A 99 -26.61 3.41 10.43
C GLY A 99 -27.61 4.12 11.32
N ARG A 100 -27.61 5.46 11.28
CA ARG A 100 -28.82 6.30 11.22
C ARG A 100 -28.58 7.62 10.45
N ALA A 101 -27.33 8.05 10.29
CA ALA A 101 -27.00 9.28 9.55
C ALA A 101 -26.63 8.99 8.07
N PRO A 102 -27.47 9.35 7.08
CA PRO A 102 -27.20 9.09 5.65
C PRO A 102 -25.89 9.75 5.16
N ARG A 103 -25.49 10.87 5.77
CA ARG A 103 -24.24 11.59 5.45
C ARG A 103 -22.99 10.76 5.78
N GLN A 104 -22.98 10.05 6.91
CA GLN A 104 -21.82 9.25 7.31
C GLN A 104 -21.68 7.99 6.45
N ARG A 105 -22.81 7.38 6.06
CA ARG A 105 -22.85 6.26 5.12
C ARG A 105 -22.26 6.62 3.76
N ARG A 106 -22.68 7.77 3.19
CA ARG A 106 -22.15 8.27 1.91
C ARG A 106 -20.64 8.50 2.00
N SER A 107 -20.17 9.10 3.09
CA SER A 107 -18.74 9.40 3.24
C SER A 107 -17.86 8.14 3.35
N MET A 108 -18.30 7.09 4.06
CA MET A 108 -17.54 5.84 4.13
C MET A 108 -17.54 5.07 2.80
N LEU A 109 -18.63 5.12 2.04
CA LEU A 109 -18.68 4.58 0.68
C LEU A 109 -17.68 5.29 -0.23
N VAL A 110 -17.68 6.62 -0.23
CA VAL A 110 -16.72 7.43 -1.00
C VAL A 110 -15.30 7.09 -0.60
N LEU A 111 -14.97 7.07 0.70
CA LEU A 111 -13.62 6.71 1.17
C LEU A 111 -13.19 5.29 0.75
N THR A 112 -14.12 4.33 0.74
CA THR A 112 -13.84 2.96 0.28
C THR A 112 -13.53 2.91 -1.21
N TRP A 113 -14.27 3.67 -2.01
CA TRP A 113 -14.02 3.81 -3.44
C TRP A 113 -12.71 4.55 -3.73
N VAL A 114 -12.42 5.63 -3.00
CA VAL A 114 -11.16 6.36 -3.08
C VAL A 114 -9.99 5.44 -2.74
N PHE A 115 -10.05 4.70 -1.64
CA PHE A 115 -9.03 3.70 -1.27
C PHE A 115 -8.79 2.70 -2.40
N ARG A 116 -9.85 2.07 -2.91
CA ARG A 116 -9.74 1.06 -3.98
C ARG A 116 -9.21 1.66 -5.29
N GLY A 117 -9.71 2.82 -5.67
CA GLY A 117 -9.29 3.54 -6.87
C GLY A 117 -7.81 3.91 -6.81
N LEU A 118 -7.37 4.50 -5.70
CA LEU A 118 -5.96 4.85 -5.49
C LEU A 118 -5.05 3.62 -5.42
N ALA A 119 -5.47 2.55 -4.73
CA ALA A 119 -4.68 1.32 -4.66
C ALA A 119 -4.52 0.66 -6.04
N LEU A 120 -5.60 0.58 -6.82
CA LEU A 120 -5.57 0.01 -8.17
C LEU A 120 -4.76 0.89 -9.13
N ALA A 121 -5.02 2.20 -9.15
CA ALA A 121 -4.27 3.15 -9.97
C ALA A 121 -2.78 3.15 -9.61
N GLY A 122 -2.45 3.10 -8.31
CA GLY A 122 -1.07 3.00 -7.83
C GLY A 122 -0.39 1.70 -8.23
N ALA A 123 -1.09 0.56 -8.17
CA ALA A 123 -0.57 -0.72 -8.65
C ALA A 123 -0.33 -0.72 -10.17
N VAL A 124 -1.26 -0.18 -10.96
CA VAL A 124 -1.13 -0.07 -12.42
C VAL A 124 0.00 0.89 -12.79
N ALA A 125 0.07 2.07 -12.18
CA ALA A 125 1.15 3.03 -12.40
C ALA A 125 2.51 2.44 -12.00
N THR A 126 2.57 1.65 -10.92
CA THR A 126 3.79 0.93 -10.53
C THR A 126 4.18 -0.10 -11.59
N LEU A 127 3.24 -0.90 -12.10
CA LEU A 127 3.51 -1.86 -13.17
C LEU A 127 3.99 -1.18 -14.44
N LEU A 128 3.33 -0.10 -14.88
CA LEU A 128 3.74 0.68 -16.04
C LEU A 128 5.14 1.29 -15.84
N GLY A 129 5.43 1.84 -14.65
CA GLY A 129 6.75 2.34 -14.29
C GLY A 129 7.83 1.25 -14.30
N VAL A 130 7.51 0.01 -13.92
CA VAL A 130 8.40 -1.15 -14.09
C VAL A 130 8.67 -1.41 -15.56
N LEU A 131 7.62 -1.54 -16.36
CA LEU A 131 7.71 -1.92 -17.77
C LEU A 131 8.44 -0.84 -18.60
N SER A 132 8.07 0.42 -18.44
CA SER A 132 8.75 1.56 -19.08
C SER A 132 10.17 1.77 -18.56
N GLY A 133 10.50 1.22 -17.39
CA GLY A 133 11.83 1.26 -16.81
C GLY A 133 12.78 0.16 -17.28
N LEU A 134 12.32 -0.78 -18.12
CA LEU A 134 13.14 -1.89 -18.61
C LEU A 134 14.28 -1.40 -19.51
N ASP A 135 14.01 -0.48 -20.43
CA ASP A 135 15.04 0.10 -21.31
C ASP A 135 16.09 0.86 -20.47
N ASN A 136 15.63 1.62 -19.48
CA ASN A 136 16.49 2.33 -18.55
C ASN A 136 17.36 1.36 -17.71
N ALA A 137 16.85 0.17 -17.38
CA ALA A 137 17.63 -0.85 -16.67
C ALA A 137 18.79 -1.40 -17.51
N VAL A 138 18.63 -1.49 -18.84
CA VAL A 138 19.71 -1.89 -19.75
C VAL A 138 20.80 -0.81 -19.78
N GLU A 139 20.42 0.46 -19.87
CA GLU A 139 21.37 1.59 -19.85
C GLU A 139 22.13 1.67 -18.52
N ILE A 140 21.44 1.53 -17.38
CA ILE A 140 22.05 1.44 -16.05
C ILE A 140 23.01 0.25 -15.98
N GLY A 141 22.66 -0.89 -16.57
CA GLY A 141 23.52 -2.06 -16.66
C GLY A 141 24.83 -1.77 -17.40
N ARG A 142 24.77 -1.02 -18.51
CA ARG A 142 25.97 -0.60 -19.26
C ARG A 142 26.85 0.33 -18.43
N VAL A 143 26.27 1.33 -17.79
CA VAL A 143 27.01 2.26 -16.91
C VAL A 143 27.67 1.50 -15.76
N ARG A 144 26.98 0.52 -15.17
CA ARG A 144 27.54 -0.37 -14.15
C ARG A 144 28.72 -1.17 -14.68
N HIS A 145 28.64 -1.71 -15.88
CA HIS A 145 29.76 -2.45 -16.49
C HIS A 145 30.98 -1.56 -16.74
N LEU A 146 30.77 -0.33 -17.22
CA LEU A 146 31.84 0.66 -17.37
C LEU A 146 32.49 1.01 -16.02
N ALA A 147 31.66 1.26 -15.00
CA ALA A 147 32.13 1.52 -13.64
C ALA A 147 32.97 0.36 -13.08
N ALA A 148 32.53 -0.89 -13.30
CA ALA A 148 33.24 -2.08 -12.84
C ALA A 148 34.57 -2.31 -13.59
N ALA A 149 34.68 -1.84 -14.84
CA ALA A 149 35.91 -1.86 -15.62
C ALA A 149 36.89 -0.74 -15.22
N GLY A 150 36.49 0.19 -14.33
CA GLY A 150 37.29 1.35 -13.94
C GLY A 150 37.28 2.48 -14.97
N GLU A 151 36.40 2.41 -15.97
CA GLU A 151 36.24 3.44 -16.99
C GLU A 151 35.58 4.71 -16.41
N PRO A 152 35.88 5.90 -16.96
CA PRO A 152 35.26 7.13 -16.51
C PRO A 152 33.74 7.10 -16.74
N VAL A 153 32.97 7.30 -15.68
CA VAL A 153 31.51 7.37 -15.72
C VAL A 153 31.04 8.82 -15.77
N ASP A 154 30.28 9.17 -16.80
CA ASP A 154 29.66 10.50 -16.89
C ASP A 154 28.58 10.68 -15.80
N ARG A 155 28.82 11.65 -14.91
CA ARG A 155 27.90 12.01 -13.83
C ARG A 155 26.58 12.57 -14.35
N ALA A 156 26.59 13.28 -15.47
CA ALA A 156 25.38 13.85 -16.06
C ALA A 156 24.45 12.74 -16.57
N LEU A 157 25.02 11.72 -17.24
CA LEU A 157 24.30 10.52 -17.64
C LEU A 157 23.70 9.79 -16.44
N VAL A 158 24.47 9.53 -15.38
CA VAL A 158 23.98 8.86 -14.16
C VAL A 158 22.82 9.63 -13.53
N ALA A 159 22.94 10.95 -13.39
CA ALA A 159 21.89 11.80 -12.85
C ALA A 159 20.63 11.77 -13.72
N HIS A 160 20.78 11.75 -15.06
CA HIS A 160 19.68 11.63 -16.00
C HIS A 160 18.94 10.30 -15.87
N LEU A 161 19.66 9.18 -15.86
CA LEU A 161 19.07 7.82 -15.71
C LEU A 161 18.34 7.67 -14.38
N PHE A 162 18.90 8.22 -13.30
CA PHE A 162 18.26 8.27 -11.99
C PHE A 162 16.99 9.12 -11.99
N GLY A 163 17.07 10.35 -12.52
CA GLY A 163 15.90 11.23 -12.66
C GLY A 163 14.76 10.54 -13.42
N ARG A 164 15.09 9.79 -14.48
CA ARG A 164 14.13 9.01 -15.25
C ARG A 164 13.49 7.88 -14.43
N GLN A 165 14.26 7.11 -13.66
CA GLN A 165 13.70 6.11 -12.73
C GLN A 165 12.77 6.76 -11.70
N LEU A 166 13.18 7.87 -11.11
CA LEU A 166 12.39 8.57 -10.09
C LEU A 166 11.04 9.00 -10.67
N VAL A 167 11.03 9.62 -11.87
CA VAL A 167 9.80 10.06 -12.56
C VAL A 167 8.89 8.88 -12.91
N LEU A 168 9.44 7.73 -13.31
CA LEU A 168 8.65 6.53 -13.61
C LEU A 168 8.00 5.91 -12.36
N ARG A 169 8.60 6.07 -11.18
CA ARG A 169 8.19 5.38 -9.94
C ARG A 169 7.34 6.25 -9.01
N LEU A 170 7.57 7.56 -9.01
CA LEU A 170 6.90 8.52 -8.14
C LEU A 170 5.37 8.50 -8.23
N PRO A 171 4.74 8.46 -9.43
CA PRO A 171 3.29 8.43 -9.53
C PRO A 171 2.68 7.22 -8.83
N GLY A 172 3.25 6.03 -9.04
CA GLY A 172 2.83 4.79 -8.37
C GLY A 172 2.97 4.88 -6.86
N ALA A 173 4.12 5.37 -6.37
CA ALA A 173 4.34 5.55 -4.94
C ALA A 173 3.36 6.55 -4.30
N ALA A 174 3.15 7.71 -4.93
CA ALA A 174 2.24 8.74 -4.44
C ALA A 174 0.80 8.25 -4.34
N LEU A 175 0.32 7.51 -5.34
CA LEU A 175 -1.01 6.90 -5.34
C LEU A 175 -1.16 5.84 -4.23
N LEU A 176 -0.13 5.02 -4.01
CA LEU A 176 -0.13 4.04 -2.92
C LEU A 176 -0.11 4.72 -1.54
N VAL A 177 0.65 5.80 -1.35
CA VAL A 177 0.61 6.61 -0.11
C VAL A 177 -0.79 7.21 0.09
N GLY A 178 -1.39 7.76 -0.96
CA GLY A 178 -2.77 8.26 -0.91
C GLY A 178 -3.77 7.16 -0.51
N ALA A 179 -3.61 5.95 -1.06
CA ALA A 179 -4.42 4.79 -0.67
C ALA A 179 -4.22 4.42 0.80
N ALA A 180 -2.99 4.40 1.31
CA ALA A 180 -2.71 4.17 2.73
C ALA A 180 -3.40 5.23 3.61
N GLY A 181 -3.32 6.52 3.25
CA GLY A 181 -4.03 7.59 3.95
C GLY A 181 -5.55 7.42 3.95
N ALA A 182 -6.15 7.04 2.82
CA ALA A 182 -7.57 6.72 2.73
C ALA A 182 -7.95 5.52 3.63
N ALA A 183 -7.09 4.50 3.71
CA ALA A 183 -7.28 3.36 4.61
C ALA A 183 -7.22 3.76 6.09
N VAL A 184 -6.28 4.63 6.50
CA VAL A 184 -6.21 5.20 7.85
C VAL A 184 -7.52 5.90 8.20
N LEU A 185 -8.02 6.77 7.30
CA LEU A 185 -9.28 7.49 7.51
C LEU A 185 -10.49 6.54 7.61
N LEU A 186 -10.52 5.49 6.81
CA LEU A 186 -11.54 4.44 6.91
C LEU A 186 -11.50 3.75 8.27
N ILE A 187 -10.32 3.33 8.72
CA ILE A 187 -10.12 2.68 10.03
C ILE A 187 -10.57 3.63 11.13
N ALA A 188 -10.03 4.85 11.18
CA ALA A 188 -10.39 5.85 12.19
C ALA A 188 -11.91 6.04 12.29
N ARG A 189 -12.59 6.21 11.15
CA ARG A 189 -14.05 6.40 11.14
C ARG A 189 -14.82 5.15 11.53
N THR A 190 -14.39 3.95 11.12
CA THR A 190 -15.02 2.70 11.58
C THR A 190 -14.89 2.54 13.09
N THR A 191 -13.71 2.82 13.62
CA THR A 191 -13.35 2.69 15.02
C THR A 191 -14.12 3.69 15.88
N SER A 192 -14.16 4.98 15.51
CA SER A 192 -14.94 6.00 16.20
C SER A 192 -16.44 5.67 16.23
N ALA A 193 -16.98 5.13 15.13
CA ALA A 193 -18.38 4.74 15.08
C ALA A 193 -18.68 3.53 15.98
N GLN A 194 -17.75 2.57 16.10
CA GLN A 194 -17.89 1.42 16.99
C GLN A 194 -17.82 1.84 18.46
N TYR A 195 -16.81 2.61 18.86
CA TYR A 195 -16.64 3.03 20.26
C TYR A 195 -17.67 4.07 20.71
N GLY A 196 -18.09 5.00 19.83
CA GLY A 196 -19.16 5.94 20.16
C GLY A 196 -20.49 5.27 20.48
N ARG A 197 -20.75 4.09 19.90
CA ARG A 197 -21.93 3.28 20.26
C ARG A 197 -21.79 2.65 21.64
N ILE A 198 -20.61 2.12 21.97
CA ILE A 198 -20.34 1.50 23.29
C ILE A 198 -20.44 2.54 24.40
N ALA A 199 -19.90 3.75 24.20
CA ALA A 199 -20.02 4.85 25.14
C ALA A 199 -21.49 5.21 25.42
N ARG A 200 -22.32 5.33 24.37
CA ARG A 200 -23.77 5.58 24.52
C ARG A 200 -24.49 4.45 25.26
N LEU A 201 -24.16 3.19 24.99
CA LEU A 201 -24.76 2.05 25.68
C LEU A 201 -24.36 1.97 27.16
N ARG A 202 -23.13 2.36 27.52
CA ARG A 202 -22.73 2.49 28.94
C ARG A 202 -23.50 3.61 29.65
N MET A 203 -23.69 4.76 29.01
CA MET A 203 -24.44 5.87 29.62
C MET A 203 -25.91 5.52 29.87
N VAL A 204 -26.55 4.78 28.95
CA VAL A 204 -27.94 4.31 29.11
C VAL A 204 -28.06 3.14 30.10
N GLY A 205 -27.06 2.26 30.17
CA GLY A 205 -27.04 1.16 31.15
C GLY A 205 -26.69 1.59 32.58
N GLY A 206 -25.98 2.71 32.74
CA GLY A 206 -25.67 3.31 34.04
C GLY A 206 -26.82 4.09 34.67
N THR A 207 -27.80 4.53 33.88
CA THR A 207 -28.96 5.31 34.35
C THR A 207 -30.14 4.47 34.86
N ILE A 208 -30.06 3.13 34.81
CA ILE A 208 -31.13 2.19 35.24
C ILE A 208 -30.77 1.51 36.58
N ARG A 209 -29.78 2.04 37.32
CA ARG A 209 -29.29 1.43 38.58
C ARG A 209 -29.35 2.34 39.81
N GLU A 210 -30.17 3.38 39.79
CA GLU A 210 -30.51 4.18 40.98
C GLU A 210 -32.00 4.08 41.29
#